data_AF-A0A7Y5GNB3-F1
#
_entry.id   AF-A0A7Y5GNB3-F1
#
_cell.length_a   1.000
_cell.length_b   1.000
_cell.length_c   1.000
_cell.angle_alpha   90.00
_cell.angle_beta   90.00
_cell.angle_gamma   90.00
#
_symmetry.space_group_name_H-M   'P 1'
#
loop_
_entity.id
_entity.type
_entity.pdbx_description
1 polymer ?
#
loop_
_entity_poly.entity_id
_entity_poly.type
_entity_poly.pdbx_seq_one_letter_code
_entity_poly.pdbx_strand_id
1 'polypeptide(L)'
;MTKKSNNSPSVLINYLKEFGTGIMSPLWGFLRNIEYPVLLISGEEDIKYSSITKKMEENIISAEWRIVGNCGHNIHLEQPLEFSLLINSFLDKINIDYERKMENS
;
A
#
# COMPACT_ATOMS: atom_id res chain seq x y z
N MET A 1 33.73 1.88 -4.18
CA MET A 1 33.43 1.58 -5.60
C MET A 1 32.15 0.78 -5.67
N THR A 2 31.31 1.11 -6.65
CA THR A 2 29.86 0.91 -6.73
C THR A 2 29.40 -0.51 -7.10
N LYS A 3 28.24 -0.87 -6.52
CA LYS A 3 27.32 -2.00 -6.79
C LYS A 3 27.21 -2.41 -8.28
N LYS A 4 27.15 -3.72 -8.53
CA LYS A 4 26.28 -4.33 -9.56
C LYS A 4 25.71 -5.65 -9.02
N SER A 5 24.47 -5.61 -8.56
CA SER A 5 23.67 -6.80 -8.26
C SER A 5 23.30 -7.48 -9.59
N ASN A 6 23.70 -8.73 -9.76
CA ASN A 6 23.31 -9.62 -10.85
C ASN A 6 21.79 -9.87 -10.80
N ASN A 7 20.98 -8.96 -11.35
CA ASN A 7 19.60 -9.27 -11.70
C ASN A 7 19.60 -9.73 -13.16
N SER A 8 19.37 -11.02 -13.38
CA SER A 8 19.28 -11.64 -14.71
C SER A 8 18.21 -10.91 -15.55
N PRO A 9 18.57 -10.37 -16.73
CA PRO A 9 17.65 -9.59 -17.58
C PRO A 9 16.35 -10.35 -17.93
N SER A 10 16.42 -11.67 -18.01
CA SER A 10 15.30 -12.56 -18.34
C SER A 10 14.19 -12.56 -17.27
N VAL A 11 14.56 -12.53 -15.98
CA VAL A 11 13.59 -12.49 -14.88
C VAL A 11 12.86 -11.15 -14.91
N LEU A 12 13.59 -10.04 -15.05
CA LEU A 12 13.01 -8.71 -15.14
C LEU A 12 12.09 -8.53 -16.36
N ILE A 13 12.43 -9.10 -17.51
CA ILE A 13 11.59 -9.05 -18.72
C ILE A 13 10.29 -9.85 -18.52
N ASN A 14 10.34 -11.00 -17.85
CA ASN A 14 9.12 -11.77 -17.58
C ASN A 14 8.22 -11.05 -16.57
N TYR A 15 8.79 -10.46 -15.51
CA TYR A 15 8.06 -9.59 -14.59
C TYR A 15 7.46 -8.35 -15.28
N LEU A 16 8.18 -7.72 -16.20
CA LEU A 16 7.67 -6.56 -16.96
C LEU A 16 6.62 -6.95 -18.02
N LYS A 17 6.61 -8.20 -18.50
CA LYS A 17 5.58 -8.71 -19.41
C LYS A 17 4.31 -9.10 -18.66
N GLU A 18 4.42 -9.65 -17.45
CA GLU A 18 3.27 -10.08 -16.66
C GLU A 18 2.68 -8.94 -15.80
N PHE A 19 3.50 -7.99 -15.34
CA PHE A 19 3.10 -6.83 -14.52
C PHE A 19 3.35 -5.48 -15.21
N GLY A 20 3.64 -5.51 -16.51
CA GLY A 20 3.75 -4.30 -17.30
C GLY A 20 2.43 -3.53 -17.28
N THR A 21 2.51 -2.21 -17.07
CA THR A 21 1.37 -1.29 -17.05
C THR A 21 0.55 -1.27 -18.36
N GLY A 22 0.97 -2.01 -19.40
CA GLY A 22 0.25 -2.20 -20.65
C GLY A 22 -0.60 -3.48 -20.74
N ILE A 23 -0.51 -4.42 -19.78
CA ILE A 23 -1.24 -5.71 -19.78
C ILE A 23 -2.12 -5.86 -18.52
N MET A 24 -1.80 -5.15 -17.43
CA MET A 24 -2.66 -5.14 -16.24
C MET A 24 -3.96 -4.40 -16.54
N SER A 25 -5.07 -5.14 -16.62
CA SER A 25 -6.40 -4.52 -16.74
C SER A 25 -6.61 -3.55 -15.57
N PRO A 26 -7.19 -2.36 -15.79
CA PRO A 26 -7.40 -1.39 -14.72
C PRO A 26 -8.30 -2.00 -13.63
N LEU A 27 -7.71 -2.34 -12.48
CA LEU A 27 -8.42 -2.94 -11.34
C LEU A 27 -9.25 -1.93 -10.54
N TRP A 28 -9.30 -0.67 -10.97
CA TRP A 28 -10.05 0.42 -10.32
C TRP A 28 -11.52 0.06 -10.07
N GLY A 29 -12.16 -0.66 -11.00
CA GLY A 29 -13.56 -1.11 -10.84
C GLY A 29 -13.76 -2.16 -9.73
N PHE A 30 -12.72 -2.89 -9.35
CA PHE A 30 -12.76 -3.92 -8.31
C PHE A 30 -12.45 -3.38 -6.92
N LEU A 31 -11.89 -2.17 -6.81
CA LEU A 31 -11.56 -1.57 -5.50
C LEU A 31 -12.79 -1.40 -4.61
N ARG A 32 -13.96 -1.15 -5.20
CA ARG A 32 -15.24 -1.03 -4.49
C ARG A 32 -15.72 -2.35 -3.88
N ASN A 33 -15.24 -3.48 -4.38
CA ASN A 33 -15.59 -4.80 -3.87
C ASN A 33 -14.69 -5.21 -2.69
N ILE A 34 -13.74 -4.36 -2.28
CA ILE A 34 -12.92 -4.61 -1.10
C ILE A 34 -13.74 -4.24 0.14
N GLU A 35 -14.26 -5.26 0.82
CA GLU A 35 -15.08 -5.13 2.03
C GLU A 35 -14.25 -5.17 3.33
N TYR A 36 -12.95 -5.43 3.22
CA TYR A 36 -12.04 -5.48 4.37
C TYR A 36 -11.44 -4.11 4.67
N PRO A 37 -11.08 -3.82 5.94
CA PRO A 37 -10.31 -2.63 6.27
C PRO A 37 -9.00 -2.59 5.47
N VAL A 38 -8.69 -1.44 4.86
CA VAL A 38 -7.45 -1.23 4.10
C VAL A 38 -6.72 -0.03 4.65
N LEU A 39 -5.45 -0.21 5.03
CA LEU A 39 -4.56 0.90 5.32
C LEU A 39 -3.74 1.24 4.07
N LEU A 40 -3.84 2.48 3.63
CA LEU A 40 -3.05 3.05 2.55
C LEU A 40 -2.01 4.00 3.16
N ILE A 41 -0.73 3.83 2.80
CA ILE A 41 0.37 4.66 3.31
C ILE A 41 1.14 5.24 2.13
N SER A 42 1.36 6.55 2.11
CA SER A 42 2.22 7.21 1.12
C SER A 42 3.14 8.24 1.78
N GLY A 43 4.30 8.49 1.18
CA GLY A 43 5.20 9.55 1.63
C GLY A 43 4.78 10.89 1.07
N GLU A 44 4.97 11.95 1.86
CA GLU A 44 4.64 13.33 1.47
C GLU A 44 5.38 13.78 0.20
N GLU A 45 6.65 13.36 0.03
CA GLU A 45 7.47 13.75 -1.12
C GLU A 45 7.13 12.95 -2.39
N ASP A 46 6.39 11.84 -2.26
CA ASP A 46 5.95 11.03 -3.39
C ASP A 46 4.59 11.51 -3.93
N ILE A 47 4.60 12.67 -4.59
CA ILE A 47 3.40 13.34 -5.11
C ILE A 47 2.62 12.43 -6.09
N LYS A 48 3.35 11.67 -6.93
CA LYS A 48 2.74 10.81 -7.94
C LYS A 48 1.97 9.67 -7.27
N TYR A 49 2.61 8.94 -6.36
CA TYR A 49 1.95 7.81 -5.70
C TYR A 49 0.93 8.28 -4.67
N SER A 50 1.17 9.37 -3.94
CA SER A 50 0.16 10.00 -3.08
C SER A 50 -1.13 10.34 -3.84
N SER A 51 -1.03 10.85 -5.08
CA SER A 51 -2.21 11.11 -5.92
C SER A 51 -2.95 9.85 -6.35
N ILE A 52 -2.23 8.74 -6.57
CA ILE A 52 -2.82 7.42 -6.89
C ILE A 52 -3.49 6.84 -5.65
N THR A 53 -2.81 6.89 -4.51
CA THR A 53 -3.30 6.41 -3.22
C THR A 53 -4.57 7.14 -2.80
N LYS A 54 -4.64 8.46 -3.00
CA LYS A 54 -5.87 9.23 -2.81
C LYS A 54 -7.04 8.69 -3.64
N LYS A 55 -6.81 8.44 -4.94
CA LYS A 55 -7.84 7.86 -5.81
C LYS A 55 -8.25 6.45 -5.36
N MET A 56 -7.34 5.68 -4.78
CA MET A 56 -7.66 4.37 -4.23
C MET A 56 -8.55 4.49 -3.00
N GLU A 57 -8.22 5.41 -2.08
CA GLU A 57 -9.01 5.69 -0.89
C GLU A 57 -10.46 6.08 -1.26
N GLU A 58 -10.64 6.95 -2.25
CA GLU A 58 -11.95 7.35 -2.77
C GLU A 58 -12.78 6.19 -3.35
N ASN A 59 -12.15 5.06 -3.72
CA ASN A 59 -12.81 3.92 -4.34
C ASN A 59 -12.91 2.68 -3.46
N ILE A 60 -12.31 2.68 -2.26
CA ILE A 60 -12.36 1.57 -1.31
C ILE A 60 -13.22 2.00 -0.12
N ILE A 61 -14.29 1.25 0.16
CA ILE A 61 -15.31 1.62 1.16
C ILE A 61 -14.71 1.73 2.57
N SER A 62 -13.75 0.88 2.91
CA SER A 62 -13.11 0.81 4.23
C SER A 62 -11.62 1.13 4.17
N ALA A 63 -11.22 2.06 3.30
CA ALA A 63 -9.85 2.54 3.25
C ALA A 63 -9.58 3.67 4.26
N GLU A 64 -8.39 3.64 4.82
CA GLU A 64 -7.82 4.69 5.63
C GLU A 64 -6.49 5.10 4.99
N TRP A 65 -6.37 6.36 4.58
CA TRP A 65 -5.11 6.87 4.03
C TRP A 65 -4.31 7.65 5.08
N ARG A 66 -3.00 7.37 5.13
CA ARG A 66 -2.01 8.02 5.99
C ARG A 66 -0.85 8.52 5.15
N ILE A 67 -0.48 9.77 5.37
CA ILE A 67 0.67 10.41 4.72
C ILE A 67 1.78 10.51 5.78
N VAL A 68 2.95 10.00 5.45
CA VAL A 68 4.14 10.08 6.30
C VAL A 68 5.01 11.25 5.83
N GLY A 69 5.29 12.18 6.73
CA GLY A 69 6.09 13.38 6.43
C GLY A 69 7.56 13.05 6.20
N ASN A 70 8.27 13.95 5.53
CA ASN A 70 9.73 13.86 5.30
C ASN A 70 10.19 12.50 4.72
N CYS A 71 9.39 11.92 3.83
CA CYS A 71 9.77 10.70 3.11
C CYS A 71 9.11 10.63 1.72
N GLY A 72 9.79 9.94 0.81
CA GLY A 72 9.33 9.65 -0.54
C GLY A 72 8.71 8.26 -0.65
N HIS A 73 9.24 7.45 -1.57
CA HIS A 73 8.64 6.17 -1.93
C HIS A 73 8.93 5.06 -0.90
N ASN A 74 10.11 5.06 -0.29
CA ASN A 74 10.56 3.96 0.58
C ASN A 74 10.32 4.27 2.06
N ILE A 75 9.06 4.52 2.41
CA ILE A 75 8.62 4.93 3.76
C ILE A 75 9.15 4.00 4.85
N HIS A 76 9.15 2.68 4.61
CA HIS A 76 9.65 1.67 5.55
C HIS A 76 11.17 1.76 5.82
N LEU A 77 11.95 2.37 4.92
CA LEU A 77 13.39 2.61 5.11
C LEU A 77 13.68 4.02 5.63
N GLU A 78 12.91 5.01 5.17
CA GLU A 78 13.11 6.42 5.48
C GLU A 78 12.51 6.80 6.85
N GLN A 79 11.35 6.24 7.19
CA GLN A 79 10.63 6.46 8.46
C GLN A 79 10.18 5.12 9.08
N PRO A 80 11.12 4.24 9.46
CA PRO A 80 10.82 2.88 9.93
C PRO A 80 9.95 2.85 11.19
N LEU A 81 10.14 3.81 12.10
CA LEU A 81 9.37 3.89 13.35
C LEU A 81 7.92 4.30 13.07
N GLU A 82 7.72 5.36 12.29
CA GLU A 82 6.39 5.84 11.93
C GLU A 82 5.61 4.80 11.12
N PHE A 83 6.27 4.16 10.16
CA PHE A 83 5.70 3.04 9.42
C PHE A 83 5.26 1.91 10.36
N SER A 84 6.12 1.50 11.30
CA SER A 84 5.80 0.41 12.25
C SER A 84 4.63 0.78 13.18
N LEU A 85 4.57 2.03 13.64
CA LEU A 85 3.47 2.53 14.48
C LEU A 85 2.14 2.52 13.73
N LEU A 86 2.13 2.94 12.47
CA LEU A 86 0.93 2.93 11.62
C LEU A 86 0.39 1.51 11.43
N ILE A 87 1.28 0.55 11.15
CA ILE A 87 0.90 -0.86 10.99
C ILE A 87 0.34 -1.44 12.29
N ASN A 88 1.04 -1.25 13.42
CA ASN A 88 0.58 -1.78 14.71
C ASN A 88 -0.76 -1.18 15.12
N SER A 89 -0.93 0.14 15.01
CA SER A 89 -2.19 0.81 15.33
C SER A 89 -3.36 0.31 14.48
N PHE A 90 -3.11 -0.02 13.21
CA PHE A 90 -4.12 -0.55 12.32
C PHE A 90 -4.49 -1.99 12.67
N LEU A 91 -3.52 -2.83 13.00
CA LEU A 91 -3.76 -4.21 13.44
C LEU A 91 -4.53 -4.25 14.76
N ASP A 92 -4.19 -3.40 15.73
CA ASP A 92 -4.89 -3.31 17.01
C ASP A 92 -6.37 -2.92 16.80
N LYS A 93 -6.63 -1.95 15.91
CA LYS A 93 -7.99 -1.54 15.54
C LYS A 93 -8.79 -2.70 14.92
N ILE A 94 -8.18 -3.46 14.01
CA ILE A 94 -8.84 -4.63 13.40
C ILE A 94 -9.15 -5.70 14.44
N ASN A 95 -8.23 -5.99 15.35
CA ASN A 95 -8.44 -6.99 16.41
C ASN A 95 -9.61 -6.61 17.32
N ILE A 96 -9.68 -5.35 17.74
CA ILE A 96 -10.80 -4.84 18.55
C ILE A 96 -12.12 -4.98 17.79
N ASP A 97 -12.17 -4.61 16.51
CA ASP A 97 -13.38 -4.73 15.71
C ASP A 97 -13.81 -6.20 15.52
N TYR A 98 -12.86 -7.13 15.48
CA TYR A 98 -13.13 -8.57 15.39
C TYR A 98 -13.72 -9.12 16.70
N GLU A 99 -13.13 -8.78 17.85
CA GLU A 99 -13.63 -9.19 19.17
C GLU A 99 -15.06 -8.70 19.41
N ARG A 100 -15.34 -7.43 19.06
CA ARG A 100 -16.69 -6.84 19.20
C ARG A 100 -17.73 -7.55 18.31
N LYS A 101 -17.35 -8.03 17.13
CA LYS A 101 -18.26 -8.79 16.26
C LYS A 101 -18.58 -10.18 16.84
N MET A 102 -17.64 -10.80 17.53
CA MET A 102 -17.82 -12.10 18.18
C MET A 102 -18.70 -12.02 19.43
N GLU A 103 -18.61 -10.92 20.20
CA GLU A 103 -19.47 -10.71 21.38
C GLU A 103 -20.94 -10.39 21.03
N ASN A 104 -21.20 -9.91 19.82
CA ASN A 104 -22.53 -9.49 19.36
C ASN A 104 -23.17 -10.47 18.35
N SER A 105 -22.60 -11.66 18.13
CA SER A 105 -23.12 -12.74 17.26
C SER A 105 -23.62 -13.93 18.08
#